data_AF-A0A669FBG6-F1
#
_entry.id   AF-A0A669FBG6-F1
#
_cell.length_a   1.000
_cell.length_b   1.000
_cell.length_c   1.000
_cell.angle_alpha   90.00
_cell.angle_beta   90.00
_cell.angle_gamma   90.00
#
_symmetry.space_group_name_H-M   'P 1'
#
loop_
_entity.id
_entity.type
_entity.pdbx_description
1 polymer ?
#
loop_
_entity_poly.entity_id
_entity_poly.type
_entity_poly.pdbx_seq_one_letter_code
_entity_poly.pdbx_strand_id
1 'polypeptide(L)'
;MLSYIFRIVSHDTRKFRFALPSPEHVLGLPIGQHIYLSAKIDGKLVVRPYTPVSSDDDKGFVDLVVKIYLLPERKKKFQTRVHRKNLNPTFDETFCFPVVYDELCNRKLHFSVYDFDRFTSHDMIGEVVVDNLFELSDLSREAVVWKDIHAATTESIDLGEIMYSLCYLPTAGRMTLTVIKCRNLKAMDITGSSDPYVKVYLMCDGRRLKKRKTTIKKSTLNPVYNEAIIFDIPPENVEQVSLSIMVMDYDRVGHNEVIGVCRTGPDAEGLGRDHWNEMLAYPRKPITHWHALGEWPGRAASFESQGSCPSPKPPHTP
;
A
#
# COMPACT_ATOMS: atom_id res chain seq x y z
N MET A 1 40.44 -0.85 13.30
CA MET A 1 39.46 0.19 12.98
C MET A 1 39.41 0.28 11.46
N LEU A 2 38.32 -0.16 10.82
CA LEU A 2 38.21 -0.09 9.35
C LEU A 2 38.04 1.38 8.96
N SER A 3 39.01 1.95 8.26
CA SER A 3 38.88 3.26 7.65
C SER A 3 38.01 3.12 6.40
N TYR A 4 36.96 3.95 6.32
CA TYR A 4 36.10 3.99 5.15
C TYR A 4 35.80 5.43 4.77
N ILE A 5 35.56 5.64 3.47
CA ILE A 5 35.08 6.91 2.92
C ILE A 5 33.78 6.58 2.18
N PHE A 6 32.76 7.45 2.28
CA PHE A 6 31.50 7.24 1.57
C PHE A 6 31.18 8.38 0.61
N ARG A 7 30.44 8.06 -0.45
CA ARG A 7 29.85 9.02 -1.38
C ARG A 7 28.34 8.80 -1.47
N ILE A 8 27.61 9.91 -1.56
CA ILE A 8 26.16 9.90 -1.77
C ILE A 8 25.86 9.53 -3.22
N VAL A 9 25.03 8.51 -3.43
CA VAL A 9 24.57 8.07 -4.76
C VAL A 9 23.14 8.54 -5.03
N SER A 10 22.25 8.36 -4.06
CA SER A 10 20.85 8.82 -4.09
C SER A 10 20.40 9.22 -2.68
N HIS A 11 19.11 9.53 -2.48
CA HIS A 11 18.55 9.82 -1.16
C HIS A 11 18.75 8.65 -0.17
N ASP A 12 18.52 7.41 -0.60
CA ASP A 12 18.58 6.18 0.21
C ASP A 12 19.83 5.33 -0.02
N THR A 13 20.74 5.72 -0.91
CA THR A 13 21.89 4.90 -1.31
C THR A 13 23.21 5.62 -1.08
N ARG A 14 24.16 4.92 -0.46
CA ARG A 14 25.55 5.36 -0.28
C ARG A 14 26.50 4.33 -0.86
N LYS A 15 27.59 4.80 -1.45
CA LYS A 15 28.73 3.96 -1.87
C LYS A 15 29.83 4.10 -0.82
N PHE A 16 30.17 3.01 -0.16
CA PHE A 16 31.23 2.94 0.85
C PHE A 16 32.48 2.32 0.24
N ARG A 17 33.64 2.94 0.46
CA ARG A 17 34.95 2.40 0.11
C ARG A 17 35.67 1.98 1.38
N PHE A 18 36.02 0.70 1.47
CA PHE A 18 36.80 0.14 2.57
C PHE A 18 38.22 -0.13 2.11
N ALA A 19 39.22 0.33 2.87
CA ALA A 19 40.61 -0.01 2.58
C ALA A 19 40.88 -1.48 2.88
N LEU A 20 41.58 -2.16 1.99
CA LEU A 20 42.10 -3.51 2.21
C LEU A 20 43.46 -3.45 2.94
N PRO A 21 43.93 -4.54 3.56
CA PRO A 21 45.14 -4.53 4.40
C PRO A 21 46.43 -4.08 3.69
N SER A 22 46.49 -4.14 2.36
CA SER A 22 47.62 -3.72 1.55
C SER A 22 47.12 -2.98 0.29
N PRO A 23 47.84 -1.95 -0.20
CA PRO A 23 47.52 -1.26 -1.45
C PRO A 23 47.44 -2.17 -2.69
N GLU A 24 48.12 -3.32 -2.66
CA GLU A 24 48.12 -4.29 -3.77
C GLU A 24 47.09 -5.42 -3.59
N HIS A 25 46.34 -5.42 -2.49
CA HIS A 25 45.39 -6.47 -2.17
C HIS A 25 44.16 -6.36 -3.08
N VAL A 26 43.70 -7.49 -3.61
CA VAL A 26 42.42 -7.62 -4.35
C VAL A 26 41.47 -8.51 -3.56
N LEU A 27 40.18 -8.18 -3.54
CA LEU A 27 39.21 -8.96 -2.75
C LEU A 27 39.13 -10.42 -3.25
N GLY A 28 39.29 -10.64 -4.56
CA GLY A 28 39.35 -11.98 -5.15
C GLY A 28 38.04 -12.77 -5.03
N LEU A 29 36.91 -12.06 -4.89
CA LEU A 29 35.60 -12.67 -4.72
C LEU A 29 35.03 -13.07 -6.09
N PRO A 30 34.70 -14.36 -6.33
CA PRO A 30 34.17 -14.79 -7.62
C PRO A 30 32.88 -14.04 -8.00
N ILE A 31 32.71 -13.80 -9.31
CA ILE A 31 31.54 -13.12 -9.86
C ILE A 31 30.25 -13.83 -9.39
N GLY A 32 29.33 -13.06 -8.81
CA GLY A 32 28.06 -13.56 -8.28
C GLY A 32 28.06 -13.95 -6.80
N GLN A 33 29.20 -13.85 -6.10
CA GLN A 33 29.26 -14.03 -4.65
C GLN A 33 29.10 -12.71 -3.88
N HIS A 34 28.81 -12.82 -2.59
CA HIS A 34 28.56 -11.70 -1.68
C HIS A 34 29.43 -11.78 -0.43
N ILE A 35 29.68 -10.63 0.18
CA ILE A 35 30.29 -10.51 1.50
C ILE A 35 29.23 -10.14 2.53
N TYR A 36 29.34 -10.66 3.75
CA TYR A 36 28.42 -10.32 4.83
C TYR A 36 28.98 -9.14 5.64
N LEU A 37 28.24 -8.04 5.69
CA LEU A 37 28.48 -6.96 6.65
C LEU A 37 27.64 -7.21 7.89
N SER A 38 28.27 -7.15 9.06
CA SER A 38 27.58 -7.24 10.35
C SER A 38 27.79 -5.97 11.17
N ALA A 39 26.73 -5.54 11.85
CA ALA A 39 26.75 -4.40 12.75
C ALA A 39 25.82 -4.67 13.93
N LYS A 40 26.16 -4.14 15.11
CA LYS A 40 25.28 -4.19 16.27
C LYS A 40 24.46 -2.90 16.30
N ILE A 41 23.17 -2.99 15.96
CA ILE A 41 22.23 -1.87 15.93
C ILE A 41 21.25 -2.10 17.06
N ASP A 42 21.12 -1.13 17.98
CA ASP A 42 20.28 -1.21 19.18
C ASP A 42 20.50 -2.51 19.99
N GLY A 43 21.77 -2.92 20.13
CA GLY A 43 22.14 -4.12 20.86
C GLY A 43 21.93 -5.44 20.11
N LYS A 44 21.27 -5.43 18.94
CA LYS A 44 21.02 -6.63 18.12
C LYS A 44 22.05 -6.75 17.00
N LEU A 45 22.60 -7.95 16.81
CA LEU A 45 23.46 -8.25 15.66
C LEU A 45 22.61 -8.29 14.39
N VAL A 46 22.90 -7.40 13.45
CA VAL A 46 22.31 -7.37 12.11
C VAL A 46 23.40 -7.79 11.13
N VAL A 47 23.12 -8.79 10.29
CA VAL A 47 24.05 -9.29 9.27
C VAL A 47 23.34 -9.21 7.91
N ARG A 48 24.00 -8.64 6.90
CA ARG A 48 23.44 -8.45 5.56
C ARG A 48 24.47 -8.80 4.49
N PRO A 49 24.09 -9.56 3.45
CA PRO A 49 24.95 -9.81 2.30
C PRO A 49 25.00 -8.59 1.37
N TYR A 50 26.17 -8.26 0.87
CA TYR A 50 26.41 -7.23 -0.14
C TYR A 50 27.32 -7.77 -1.24
N THR A 51 26.98 -7.51 -2.49
CA THR A 51 27.85 -7.78 -3.62
C THR A 51 28.78 -6.59 -3.82
N PRO A 52 30.11 -6.78 -3.80
CA PRO A 52 31.08 -5.75 -4.17
C PRO A 52 30.79 -5.17 -5.54
N VAL A 53 31.00 -3.86 -5.68
CA VAL A 53 30.91 -3.16 -6.98
C VAL A 53 32.27 -2.76 -7.53
N SER A 54 33.35 -3.01 -6.79
CA SER A 54 34.73 -2.92 -7.27
C SER A 54 35.13 -4.21 -7.98
N SER A 55 35.99 -4.09 -8.99
CA SER A 55 36.57 -5.21 -9.75
C SER A 55 37.90 -5.66 -9.15
N ASP A 56 38.49 -6.76 -9.64
CA ASP A 56 39.83 -7.17 -9.25
C ASP A 56 40.94 -6.27 -9.83
N ASP A 57 40.62 -5.39 -10.78
CA ASP A 57 41.53 -4.35 -11.26
C ASP A 57 41.66 -3.20 -10.24
N ASP A 58 40.69 -3.06 -9.34
CA ASP A 58 40.65 -2.06 -8.27
C ASP A 58 41.40 -2.57 -7.03
N LYS A 59 42.70 -2.27 -6.95
CA LYS A 59 43.55 -2.73 -5.84
C LYS A 59 43.48 -1.85 -4.60
N GLY A 60 43.64 -2.47 -3.45
CA GLY A 60 43.80 -1.80 -2.16
C GLY A 60 42.51 -1.32 -1.51
N PHE A 61 41.36 -1.51 -2.16
CA PHE A 61 40.06 -1.17 -1.60
C PHE A 61 38.94 -2.08 -2.12
N VAL A 62 37.80 -2.07 -1.41
CA VAL A 62 36.54 -2.63 -1.89
C VAL A 62 35.44 -1.58 -1.81
N ASP A 63 34.67 -1.46 -2.88
CA ASP A 63 33.51 -0.58 -2.92
C ASP A 63 32.22 -1.39 -2.72
N LEU A 64 31.35 -0.94 -1.81
CA LEU A 64 30.03 -1.50 -1.56
C LEU A 64 28.95 -0.44 -1.70
N VAL A 65 27.87 -0.77 -2.40
CA VAL A 65 26.67 0.06 -2.46
C VAL A 65 25.72 -0.40 -1.38
N VAL A 66 25.51 0.45 -0.38
CA VAL A 66 24.64 0.16 0.76
C VAL A 66 23.44 1.09 0.71
N LYS A 67 22.26 0.50 0.70
CA LYS A 67 21.03 1.26 0.96
C LYS A 67 20.90 1.54 2.45
N ILE A 68 20.84 2.82 2.78
CA ILE A 68 20.63 3.30 4.14
C ILE A 68 19.14 3.62 4.28
N TYR A 69 18.48 2.82 5.11
CA TYR A 69 17.15 3.13 5.59
C TYR A 69 17.33 3.97 6.86
N LEU A 70 17.00 5.26 6.79
CA LEU A 70 16.91 6.10 7.98
C LEU A 70 15.66 5.66 8.75
N LEU A 71 15.87 5.00 9.88
CA LEU A 71 14.82 4.79 10.86
C LEU A 71 14.39 6.17 11.42
N PRO A 72 13.10 6.37 11.72
CA PRO A 72 12.13 5.33 12.07
C PRO A 72 11.02 5.16 11.04
N GLU A 73 11.34 4.79 9.79
CA GLU A 73 10.29 4.50 8.81
C GLU A 73 9.88 3.02 8.84
N ARG A 74 8.79 2.75 9.59
CA ARG A 74 7.88 1.57 9.64
C ARG A 74 7.75 0.95 11.05
N LYS A 75 6.85 1.57 11.83
CA LYS A 75 6.02 1.04 12.94
C LYS A 75 6.55 -0.23 13.64
N LYS A 76 7.38 -0.09 14.67
CA LYS A 76 7.58 -1.15 15.67
C LYS A 76 6.26 -1.31 16.43
N LYS A 77 5.45 -2.30 16.04
CA LYS A 77 4.20 -2.64 16.72
C LYS A 77 4.54 -3.50 17.95
N PHE A 78 4.01 -3.14 19.11
CA PHE A 78 4.04 -3.96 20.30
C PHE A 78 2.68 -4.64 20.45
N GLN A 79 2.69 -5.87 20.95
CA GLN A 79 1.48 -6.66 21.14
C GLN A 79 1.47 -7.19 22.57
N THR A 80 0.33 -7.05 23.24
CA THR A 80 0.08 -7.60 24.58
C THR A 80 -0.20 -9.10 24.50
N ARG A 81 -0.25 -9.74 25.67
CA ARG A 81 -0.74 -11.11 25.81
C ARG A 81 -2.24 -11.16 25.49
N VAL A 82 -2.66 -12.30 24.94
CA VAL A 82 -4.08 -12.55 24.62
C VAL A 82 -4.80 -13.07 25.87
N HIS A 83 -5.83 -12.36 26.31
CA HIS A 83 -6.73 -12.79 27.39
C HIS A 83 -7.99 -13.42 26.78
N ARG A 84 -8.19 -14.73 26.98
CA ARG A 84 -9.33 -15.45 26.40
C ARG A 84 -10.59 -15.26 27.24
N LYS A 85 -11.74 -15.05 26.57
CA LYS A 85 -13.07 -14.96 27.19
C LYS A 85 -13.15 -13.91 28.31
N ASN A 86 -12.56 -12.74 28.08
CA ASN A 86 -12.58 -11.64 29.04
C ASN A 86 -12.89 -10.31 28.34
N LEU A 87 -13.96 -9.63 28.77
CA LEU A 87 -14.38 -8.32 28.26
C LEU A 87 -13.77 -7.14 29.03
N ASN A 88 -13.09 -7.41 30.15
CA ASN A 88 -12.39 -6.42 30.97
C ASN A 88 -10.96 -6.93 31.24
N PRO A 89 -10.11 -7.05 30.21
CA PRO A 89 -8.75 -7.55 30.38
C PRO A 89 -7.88 -6.52 31.15
N THR A 90 -7.18 -7.00 32.18
CA THR A 90 -6.08 -6.28 32.83
C THR A 90 -4.77 -6.83 32.28
N PHE A 91 -4.00 -6.00 31.57
CA PHE A 91 -2.78 -6.42 30.90
C PHE A 91 -1.53 -6.25 31.78
N ASP A 92 -1.39 -5.12 32.49
CA ASP A 92 -0.22 -4.77 33.32
C ASP A 92 1.13 -4.99 32.59
N GLU A 93 1.19 -4.60 31.31
CA GLU A 93 2.38 -4.72 30.47
C GLU A 93 3.02 -3.35 30.20
N THR A 94 4.36 -3.30 30.22
CA THR A 94 5.13 -2.07 29.97
C THR A 94 5.88 -2.16 28.65
N PHE A 95 5.73 -1.13 27.80
CA PHE A 95 6.44 -1.01 26.54
C PHE A 95 7.35 0.22 26.54
N CYS A 96 8.61 0.04 26.13
CA CYS A 96 9.59 1.11 26.07
C CYS A 96 9.82 1.57 24.63
N PHE A 97 9.65 2.87 24.39
CA PHE A 97 9.87 3.51 23.10
C PHE A 97 11.11 4.41 23.19
N PRO A 98 12.19 4.11 22.45
CA PRO A 98 13.32 5.03 22.34
C PRO A 98 12.91 6.22 21.47
N VAL A 99 12.63 7.37 22.08
CA VAL A 99 12.22 8.60 21.40
C VAL A 99 13.09 9.75 21.91
N VAL A 100 13.57 10.60 20.99
CA VAL A 100 14.29 11.82 21.34
C VAL A 100 13.29 12.84 21.90
N TYR A 101 13.64 13.49 23.01
CA TYR A 101 12.74 14.40 23.75
C TYR A 101 12.07 15.45 22.85
N ASP A 102 12.84 16.10 21.98
CA ASP A 102 12.34 17.17 21.08
C ASP A 102 11.36 16.65 20.01
N GLU A 103 11.39 15.36 19.70
CA GLU A 103 10.45 14.76 18.75
C GLU A 103 9.11 14.39 19.38
N LEU A 104 9.04 14.31 20.72
CA LEU A 104 7.90 13.74 21.44
C LEU A 104 6.60 14.52 21.20
N CYS A 105 6.68 15.85 21.04
CA CYS A 105 5.53 16.71 20.76
C CYS A 105 4.86 16.43 19.40
N ASN A 106 5.61 15.85 18.46
CA ASN A 106 5.13 15.48 17.13
C ASN A 106 4.78 13.99 17.02
N ARG A 107 4.79 13.25 18.14
CA ARG A 107 4.45 11.83 18.19
C ARG A 107 3.08 11.62 18.83
N LYS A 108 2.44 10.53 18.42
CA LYS A 108 1.19 10.03 18.97
C LYS A 108 1.36 8.56 19.32
N LEU A 109 0.72 8.10 20.39
CA LEU A 109 0.53 6.67 20.63
C LEU A 109 -0.76 6.23 19.98
N HIS A 110 -0.71 5.13 19.23
CA HIS A 110 -1.88 4.55 18.58
C HIS A 110 -2.04 3.11 19.07
N PHE A 111 -3.17 2.82 19.68
CA PHE A 111 -3.56 1.52 20.16
C PHE A 111 -4.65 0.96 19.26
N SER A 112 -4.47 -0.27 18.80
CA SER A 112 -5.47 -1.03 18.05
C SER A 112 -5.88 -2.23 18.90
N VAL A 113 -7.18 -2.32 19.21
CA VAL A 113 -7.75 -3.37 20.07
C VAL A 113 -8.41 -4.40 19.17
N TYR A 114 -8.06 -5.68 19.37
CA TYR A 114 -8.55 -6.80 18.56
C TYR A 114 -9.17 -7.88 19.44
N ASP A 115 -10.20 -8.53 18.91
CA ASP A 115 -10.63 -9.86 19.34
C ASP A 115 -9.76 -10.90 18.65
N PHE A 116 -9.17 -11.79 19.45
CA PHE A 116 -8.24 -12.79 18.93
C PHE A 116 -8.99 -14.07 18.56
N ASP A 117 -9.03 -14.36 17.27
CA ASP A 117 -9.50 -15.62 16.75
C ASP A 117 -8.38 -16.59 16.38
N ARG A 118 -8.58 -17.87 16.70
CA ARG A 118 -7.60 -18.93 16.43
C ARG A 118 -7.62 -19.40 14.96
N PHE A 119 -8.76 -19.28 14.29
CA PHE A 119 -9.00 -19.91 12.99
C PHE A 119 -9.44 -18.93 11.88
N THR A 120 -9.65 -17.67 12.24
CA THR A 120 -10.05 -16.56 11.34
C THR A 120 -9.14 -15.36 11.59
N SER A 121 -9.22 -14.34 10.71
CA SER A 121 -8.55 -13.06 10.97
C SER A 121 -9.07 -12.42 12.25
N HIS A 122 -8.21 -11.74 13.00
CA HIS A 122 -8.62 -11.05 14.23
C HIS A 122 -9.58 -9.90 13.91
N ASP A 123 -10.70 -9.83 14.63
CA ASP A 123 -11.69 -8.77 14.48
C ASP A 123 -11.24 -7.52 15.24
N MET A 124 -11.18 -6.36 14.58
CA MET A 124 -10.83 -5.12 15.25
C MET A 124 -12.01 -4.60 16.06
N ILE A 125 -11.83 -4.46 17.37
CA ILE A 125 -12.83 -3.91 18.30
C ILE A 125 -12.86 -2.38 18.19
N GLY A 126 -11.68 -1.77 18.05
CA GLY A 126 -11.57 -0.32 17.92
C GLY A 126 -10.16 0.21 18.10
N GLU A 127 -10.03 1.53 18.14
CA GLU A 127 -8.75 2.22 18.26
C GLU A 127 -8.77 3.35 19.29
N VAL A 128 -7.57 3.66 19.79
CA VAL A 128 -7.33 4.79 20.69
C VAL A 128 -6.08 5.51 20.21
N VAL A 129 -6.20 6.81 19.93
CA VAL A 129 -5.06 7.69 19.66
C VAL A 129 -4.84 8.59 20.87
N VAL A 130 -3.62 8.57 21.41
CA VAL A 130 -3.16 9.52 22.44
C VAL A 130 -2.18 10.47 21.78
N ASP A 131 -2.61 11.71 21.57
CA ASP A 131 -1.80 12.84 21.14
C ASP A 131 -1.40 13.73 22.32
N ASN A 132 -0.63 14.78 22.04
CA ASN A 132 -0.17 15.76 23.02
C ASN A 132 0.43 15.11 24.28
N LEU A 133 1.30 14.10 24.07
CA LEU A 133 1.99 13.35 25.13
C LEU A 133 2.75 14.24 26.12
N PHE A 134 3.03 15.49 25.73
CA PHE A 134 3.68 16.51 26.53
C PHE A 134 2.73 17.20 27.53
N GLU A 135 1.45 17.40 27.20
CA GLU A 135 0.48 18.07 28.08
C GLU A 135 -0.14 17.10 29.09
N LEU A 136 -0.24 15.83 28.73
CA LEU A 136 -0.82 14.77 29.57
C LEU A 136 0.14 14.28 30.67
N SER A 137 1.42 14.66 30.61
CA SER A 137 2.43 14.17 31.52
C SER A 137 3.42 15.29 31.83
N ASP A 138 3.36 15.83 33.04
CA ASP A 138 4.58 16.33 33.67
C ASP A 138 5.51 15.10 33.75
N LEU A 139 6.37 14.89 32.74
CA LEU A 139 7.16 13.68 32.47
C LEU A 139 8.09 13.26 33.63
N SER A 140 8.05 14.02 34.73
CA SER A 140 8.64 13.74 36.02
C SER A 140 7.84 12.71 36.86
N ARG A 141 6.57 12.44 36.54
CA ARG A 141 5.69 11.54 37.30
C ARG A 141 4.95 10.55 36.40
N GLU A 142 4.68 9.37 36.94
CA GLU A 142 3.82 8.39 36.30
C GLU A 142 2.41 8.97 36.13
N ALA A 143 1.91 8.99 34.89
CA ALA A 143 0.60 9.50 34.54
C ALA A 143 -0.31 8.35 34.08
N VAL A 144 -1.51 8.28 34.67
CA VAL A 144 -2.54 7.33 34.27
C VAL A 144 -3.59 8.08 33.46
N VAL A 145 -3.79 7.68 32.20
CA VAL A 145 -4.74 8.32 31.28
C VAL A 145 -5.81 7.32 30.88
N TRP A 146 -7.07 7.68 31.10
CA TRP A 146 -8.23 6.94 30.61
C TRP A 146 -8.69 7.51 29.27
N LYS A 147 -8.96 6.64 28.29
CA LYS A 147 -9.46 6.99 26.96
C LYS A 147 -10.51 5.99 26.53
N ASP A 148 -11.55 6.49 25.86
CA ASP A 148 -12.57 5.65 25.24
C ASP A 148 -12.03 4.95 23.99
N ILE A 149 -12.44 3.70 23.80
CA ILE A 149 -12.16 2.95 22.57
C ILE A 149 -13.18 3.39 21.53
N HIS A 150 -12.69 4.02 20.47
CA HIS A 150 -13.54 4.44 19.36
C HIS A 150 -13.71 3.27 18.41
N ALA A 151 -14.94 3.02 17.97
CA ALA A 151 -15.21 2.06 16.91
C ALA A 151 -14.37 2.46 15.70
N ALA A 152 -13.55 1.54 15.20
CA ALA A 152 -12.67 1.85 14.08
C ALA A 152 -13.53 2.24 12.87
N THR A 153 -13.46 3.50 12.46
CA THR A 153 -13.90 3.88 11.11
C THR A 153 -13.03 3.11 10.14
N THR A 154 -13.65 2.53 9.11
CA THR A 154 -13.05 1.57 8.15
C THR A 154 -11.95 2.17 7.27
N GLU A 155 -10.90 2.74 7.86
CA GLU A 155 -9.72 3.24 7.17
C GLU A 155 -8.45 2.71 7.86
N SER A 156 -7.82 1.76 7.16
CA SER A 156 -6.37 1.63 6.94
C SER A 156 -5.84 0.19 7.01
N ILE A 157 -6.52 -0.77 6.37
CA ILE A 157 -5.75 -1.83 5.72
C ILE A 157 -5.08 -1.19 4.49
N ASP A 158 -3.77 -0.99 4.56
CA ASP A 158 -2.98 -0.53 3.41
C ASP A 158 -2.91 -1.66 2.38
N LEU A 159 -3.83 -1.63 1.42
CA LEU A 159 -3.91 -2.58 0.31
C LEU A 159 -3.03 -2.15 -0.88
N GLY A 160 -2.39 -0.99 -0.79
CA GLY A 160 -1.61 -0.34 -1.83
C GLY A 160 -2.39 0.70 -2.63
N GLU A 161 -1.74 1.24 -3.65
CA GLU A 161 -2.28 2.30 -4.50
C GLU A 161 -2.12 1.95 -5.98
N ILE A 162 -3.06 2.41 -6.80
CA ILE A 162 -3.04 2.30 -8.26
C ILE A 162 -2.99 3.69 -8.91
N MET A 163 -2.13 3.84 -9.92
CA MET A 163 -2.08 5.01 -10.78
C MET A 163 -2.68 4.67 -12.13
N TYR A 164 -3.66 5.46 -12.56
CA TYR A 164 -4.23 5.38 -13.90
C TYR A 164 -4.59 6.77 -14.42
N SER A 165 -4.66 6.88 -15.74
CA SER A 165 -5.11 8.09 -16.41
C SER A 165 -6.48 7.91 -17.05
N LEU A 166 -7.27 8.98 -17.10
CA LEU A 166 -8.54 9.05 -17.81
C LEU A 166 -8.49 10.12 -18.90
N CYS A 167 -8.99 9.79 -20.08
CA CYS A 167 -9.12 10.72 -21.20
C CYS A 167 -10.44 10.44 -21.93
N TYR A 168 -11.30 11.45 -22.02
CA TYR A 168 -12.57 11.35 -22.75
C TYR A 168 -12.53 12.17 -24.05
N LEU A 169 -13.03 11.55 -25.12
CA LEU A 169 -13.21 12.15 -26.45
C LEU A 169 -14.72 12.23 -26.74
N PRO A 170 -15.41 13.34 -26.40
CA PRO A 170 -16.86 13.43 -26.55
C PRO A 170 -17.34 13.21 -27.99
N THR A 171 -16.65 13.80 -28.98
CA THR A 171 -17.02 13.67 -30.41
C THR A 171 -17.01 12.23 -30.91
N ALA A 172 -16.13 11.39 -30.35
CA ALA A 172 -16.02 9.99 -30.73
C ALA A 172 -16.78 9.05 -29.78
N GLY A 173 -17.41 9.59 -28.72
CA GLY A 173 -18.01 8.81 -27.64
C GLY A 173 -17.02 7.79 -27.06
N ARG A 174 -15.76 8.19 -26.82
CA ARG A 174 -14.70 7.24 -26.44
C ARG A 174 -13.96 7.69 -25.19
N MET A 175 -13.93 6.82 -24.20
CA MET A 175 -13.11 6.97 -22.99
C MET A 175 -11.93 6.00 -23.02
N THR A 176 -10.75 6.52 -22.74
CA THR A 176 -9.52 5.73 -22.57
C THR A 176 -9.10 5.80 -21.11
N LEU A 177 -9.07 4.65 -20.44
CA LEU A 177 -8.41 4.45 -19.16
C LEU A 177 -7.04 3.82 -19.41
N THR A 178 -5.95 4.45 -18.97
CA THR A 178 -4.61 3.84 -19.04
C THR A 178 -4.20 3.41 -17.64
N VAL A 179 -4.09 2.10 -17.41
CA VAL A 179 -3.51 1.57 -16.17
C VAL A 179 -2.00 1.74 -16.26
N ILE A 180 -1.41 2.56 -15.39
CA ILE A 180 0.02 2.90 -15.46
C ILE A 180 0.81 1.94 -14.59
N LYS A 181 0.60 1.99 -13.26
CA LYS A 181 1.34 1.18 -12.29
C LYS A 181 0.61 1.09 -10.95
N CYS A 182 0.96 0.11 -10.13
CA CYS A 182 0.60 0.09 -8.71
C CYS A 182 1.85 0.21 -7.84
N ARG A 183 1.67 0.57 -6.57
CA ARG A 183 2.73 0.52 -5.56
C ARG A 183 2.20 0.00 -4.22
N ASN A 184 3.10 -0.61 -3.45
CA ASN A 184 2.82 -1.11 -2.11
C ASN A 184 1.60 -2.04 -2.02
N LEU A 185 1.36 -2.88 -3.04
CA LEU A 185 0.26 -3.83 -2.98
C LEU A 185 0.43 -4.79 -1.79
N LYS A 186 -0.68 -5.19 -1.18
CA LYS A 186 -0.69 -6.27 -0.19
C LYS A 186 -0.23 -7.58 -0.83
N ALA A 187 0.71 -8.27 -0.19
CA ALA A 187 1.10 -9.61 -0.59
C ALA A 187 0.01 -10.61 -0.18
N MET A 188 -0.51 -11.36 -1.15
CA MET A 188 -1.49 -12.43 -0.88
C MET A 188 -0.84 -13.82 -0.91
N ASP A 189 0.27 -13.99 -1.65
CA ASP A 189 1.00 -15.26 -1.67
C ASP A 189 1.79 -15.50 -0.37
N ILE A 190 1.90 -16.77 0.02
CA ILE A 190 2.79 -17.24 1.11
C ILE A 190 4.25 -16.82 0.86
N THR A 191 4.64 -16.62 -0.41
CA THR A 191 5.98 -16.16 -0.79
C THR A 191 6.27 -14.72 -0.38
N GLY A 192 5.28 -13.97 0.10
CA GLY A 192 5.39 -12.55 0.45
C GLY A 192 5.31 -11.63 -0.77
N SER A 193 4.68 -12.09 -1.85
CA SER A 193 4.47 -11.34 -3.10
C SER A 193 3.04 -11.53 -3.62
N SER A 194 2.78 -11.08 -4.85
CA SER A 194 1.55 -11.32 -5.60
C SER A 194 1.85 -11.39 -7.11
N ASP A 195 0.95 -11.97 -7.88
CA ASP A 195 0.91 -11.96 -9.34
C ASP A 195 -0.20 -10.99 -9.86
N PRO A 196 -0.05 -9.66 -9.67
CA PRO A 196 -1.16 -8.74 -9.85
C PRO A 196 -1.60 -8.54 -11.31
N TYR A 197 -2.91 -8.34 -11.48
CA TYR A 197 -3.54 -7.81 -12.69
C TYR A 197 -4.77 -6.97 -12.35
N VAL A 198 -5.15 -6.05 -13.23
CA VAL A 198 -6.28 -5.13 -12.99
C VAL A 198 -7.47 -5.55 -13.83
N LYS A 199 -8.64 -5.70 -13.19
CA LYS A 199 -9.95 -5.81 -13.86
C LYS A 199 -10.65 -4.45 -13.81
N VAL A 200 -11.15 -4.00 -14.94
CA VAL A 200 -11.94 -2.77 -15.05
C VAL A 200 -13.33 -3.10 -15.55
N TYR A 201 -14.33 -2.64 -14.81
CA TYR A 201 -15.73 -2.79 -15.10
C TYR A 201 -16.33 -1.43 -15.43
N LEU A 202 -17.00 -1.33 -16.58
CA LEU A 202 -17.91 -0.23 -16.85
C LEU A 202 -19.28 -0.58 -16.25
N MET A 203 -19.75 0.26 -15.36
CA MET A 203 -20.99 0.11 -14.59
C MET A 203 -21.99 1.18 -15.02
N CYS A 204 -23.28 0.86 -14.93
CA CYS A 204 -24.40 1.79 -15.10
C CYS A 204 -25.52 1.31 -14.18
N ASP A 205 -26.01 2.17 -13.27
CA ASP A 205 -27.05 1.83 -12.29
C ASP A 205 -26.79 0.49 -11.55
N GLY A 206 -25.55 0.29 -11.08
CA GLY A 206 -25.14 -0.94 -10.40
C GLY A 206 -24.97 -2.17 -11.29
N ARG A 207 -25.33 -2.10 -12.57
CA ARG A 207 -25.17 -3.20 -13.54
C ARG A 207 -23.86 -3.09 -14.29
N ARG A 208 -23.18 -4.23 -14.45
CA ARG A 208 -21.95 -4.33 -15.23
C ARG A 208 -22.26 -4.39 -16.73
N LEU A 209 -21.86 -3.37 -17.47
CA LEU A 209 -22.02 -3.29 -18.93
C LEU A 209 -20.86 -3.97 -19.68
N LYS A 210 -19.62 -3.62 -19.33
CA LYS A 210 -18.41 -4.15 -19.99
C LYS A 210 -17.36 -4.52 -18.95
N LYS A 211 -16.52 -5.51 -19.29
CA LYS A 211 -15.36 -5.95 -18.50
C LYS A 211 -14.13 -6.00 -19.39
N ARG A 212 -13.00 -5.49 -18.88
CA ARG A 212 -11.66 -5.61 -19.48
C ARG A 212 -10.64 -5.94 -18.38
N LYS A 213 -9.48 -6.45 -18.77
CA LYS A 213 -8.38 -6.75 -17.84
C LYS A 213 -7.02 -6.45 -18.47
N THR A 214 -6.03 -6.16 -17.64
CA THR A 214 -4.63 -6.01 -18.05
C THR A 214 -3.92 -7.36 -18.15
N THR A 215 -2.66 -7.34 -18.59
CA THR A 215 -1.73 -8.46 -18.40
C THR A 215 -1.44 -8.71 -16.92
N ILE A 216 -1.02 -9.93 -16.61
CA ILE A 216 -0.59 -10.36 -15.27
C ILE A 216 0.90 -10.07 -15.14
N LYS A 217 1.32 -9.44 -14.04
CA LYS A 217 2.73 -9.24 -13.69
C LYS A 217 3.07 -10.19 -12.56
N LYS A 218 4.13 -10.99 -12.73
CA LYS A 218 4.45 -12.05 -11.76
C LYS A 218 5.30 -11.52 -10.61
N SER A 219 5.05 -12.03 -9.41
CA SER A 219 5.83 -11.87 -8.19
C SER A 219 6.28 -10.42 -7.95
N THR A 220 5.33 -9.50 -7.91
CA THR A 220 5.60 -8.08 -7.67
C THR A 220 4.48 -7.38 -6.92
N LEU A 221 4.85 -6.53 -5.96
CA LEU A 221 3.93 -5.62 -5.26
C LEU A 221 3.93 -4.21 -5.85
N ASN A 222 4.71 -3.97 -6.91
CA ASN A 222 4.84 -2.68 -7.60
C ASN A 222 4.79 -2.87 -9.14
N PRO A 223 3.71 -3.48 -9.67
CA PRO A 223 3.60 -3.75 -11.10
C PRO A 223 3.52 -2.47 -11.93
N VAL A 224 4.13 -2.49 -13.12
CA VAL A 224 4.00 -1.45 -14.15
C VAL A 224 3.30 -2.07 -15.36
N TYR A 225 2.19 -1.47 -15.78
CA TYR A 225 1.34 -1.96 -16.87
C TYR A 225 1.51 -1.11 -18.14
N ASN A 226 1.26 0.20 -18.05
CA ASN A 226 1.15 1.11 -19.20
C ASN A 226 0.17 0.59 -20.27
N GLU A 227 -0.96 0.02 -19.84
CA GLU A 227 -1.94 -0.62 -20.71
C GLU A 227 -3.21 0.24 -20.84
N ALA A 228 -3.60 0.56 -22.07
CA ALA A 228 -4.81 1.31 -22.36
C ALA A 228 -6.03 0.39 -22.52
N ILE A 229 -7.10 0.73 -21.83
CA ILE A 229 -8.41 0.10 -21.88
C ILE A 229 -9.41 1.13 -22.41
N ILE A 230 -10.09 0.78 -23.50
CA ILE A 230 -10.98 1.69 -24.20
C ILE A 230 -12.43 1.25 -24.01
N PHE A 231 -13.29 2.23 -23.72
CA PHE A 231 -14.74 2.09 -23.66
C PHE A 231 -15.42 3.08 -24.59
N ASP A 232 -16.33 2.59 -25.42
CA ASP A 232 -17.25 3.44 -26.17
C ASP A 232 -18.41 3.84 -25.24
N ILE A 233 -18.49 5.14 -24.93
CA ILE A 233 -19.43 5.81 -24.03
C ILE A 233 -19.91 7.08 -24.76
N PRO A 234 -21.13 7.06 -25.32
CA PRO A 234 -21.75 8.25 -25.90
C PRO A 234 -21.84 9.40 -24.87
N PRO A 235 -21.74 10.66 -25.29
CA PRO A 235 -21.82 11.82 -24.39
C PRO A 235 -23.06 11.82 -23.48
N GLU A 236 -24.20 11.39 -24.01
CA GLU A 236 -25.48 11.30 -23.30
C GLU A 236 -25.48 10.28 -22.15
N ASN A 237 -24.55 9.33 -22.15
CA ASN A 237 -24.44 8.30 -21.10
C ASN A 237 -23.34 8.57 -20.08
N VAL A 238 -22.47 9.56 -20.29
CA VAL A 238 -21.25 9.74 -19.48
C VAL A 238 -21.55 10.06 -18.01
N GLU A 239 -22.70 10.68 -17.73
CA GLU A 239 -23.15 11.01 -16.37
C GLU A 239 -23.83 9.84 -15.64
N GLN A 240 -24.14 8.76 -16.34
CA GLN A 240 -24.84 7.58 -15.80
C GLN A 240 -23.90 6.39 -15.57
N VAL A 241 -22.67 6.48 -16.06
CA VAL A 241 -21.70 5.39 -16.01
C VAL A 241 -20.59 5.66 -15.01
N SER A 242 -20.07 4.59 -14.44
CA SER A 242 -18.91 4.63 -13.56
C SER A 242 -17.95 3.47 -13.84
N LEU A 243 -16.73 3.60 -13.36
CA LEU A 243 -15.69 2.59 -13.43
C LEU A 243 -15.49 1.96 -12.06
N SER A 244 -15.57 0.63 -12.01
CA SER A 244 -15.08 -0.15 -10.88
C SER A 244 -13.77 -0.81 -11.28
N ILE A 245 -12.69 -0.41 -10.61
CA ILE A 245 -11.32 -0.84 -10.88
C ILE A 245 -10.89 -1.75 -9.73
N MET A 246 -10.45 -2.96 -10.07
CA MET A 246 -10.18 -4.01 -9.10
C MET A 246 -8.81 -4.60 -9.37
N VAL A 247 -7.90 -4.47 -8.41
CA VAL A 247 -6.59 -5.11 -8.43
C VAL A 247 -6.75 -6.52 -7.87
N MET A 248 -6.36 -7.50 -8.66
CA MET A 248 -6.51 -8.92 -8.36
C MET A 248 -5.13 -9.54 -8.21
N ASP A 249 -5.03 -10.55 -7.35
CA ASP A 249 -3.95 -11.53 -7.41
C ASP A 249 -4.32 -12.70 -8.33
N TYR A 250 -3.34 -13.24 -9.03
CA TYR A 250 -3.51 -14.41 -9.88
C TYR A 250 -2.84 -15.63 -9.24
N ASP A 251 -3.67 -16.56 -8.79
CA ASP A 251 -3.19 -17.83 -8.26
C ASP A 251 -3.10 -18.88 -9.37
N ARG A 252 -1.93 -19.51 -9.51
CA ARG A 252 -1.78 -20.67 -10.41
C ARG A 252 -2.62 -21.85 -9.97
N VAL A 253 -2.80 -22.00 -8.66
CA VAL A 253 -3.55 -23.09 -8.02
C VAL A 253 -4.48 -22.46 -6.99
N GLY A 254 -5.79 -22.53 -7.23
CA GLY A 254 -6.79 -21.92 -6.37
C GLY A 254 -7.65 -20.88 -7.11
N HIS A 255 -8.26 -19.97 -6.35
CA HIS A 255 -9.12 -18.93 -6.88
C HIS A 255 -8.45 -17.57 -6.74
N ASN A 256 -8.32 -16.84 -7.85
CA ASN A 256 -7.81 -15.48 -7.88
C ASN A 256 -8.48 -14.57 -6.84
N GLU A 257 -7.67 -13.98 -5.96
CA GLU A 257 -8.14 -13.15 -4.85
C GLU A 257 -8.15 -11.65 -5.20
N VAL A 258 -9.03 -10.88 -4.55
CA VAL A 258 -9.06 -9.42 -4.71
C VAL A 258 -8.06 -8.82 -3.73
N ILE A 259 -7.09 -8.06 -4.24
CA ILE A 259 -6.16 -7.28 -3.41
C ILE A 259 -6.88 -6.03 -2.90
N GLY A 260 -7.55 -5.31 -3.78
CA GLY A 260 -8.32 -4.13 -3.41
C GLY A 260 -9.02 -3.47 -4.59
N VAL A 261 -9.87 -2.50 -4.29
CA VAL A 261 -10.72 -1.83 -5.28
C VAL A 261 -10.73 -0.33 -5.12
N CYS A 262 -10.96 0.36 -6.23
CA CYS A 262 -11.33 1.78 -6.24
C CYS A 262 -12.44 2.02 -7.27
N ARG A 263 -13.14 3.14 -7.12
CA ARG A 263 -14.24 3.54 -8.01
C ARG A 263 -14.01 4.95 -8.54
N THR A 264 -14.47 5.19 -9.76
CA THR A 264 -14.32 6.47 -10.44
C THR A 264 -15.58 6.72 -11.26
N GLY A 265 -16.25 7.83 -11.03
CA GLY A 265 -17.50 8.11 -11.70
C GLY A 265 -18.28 9.20 -10.96
N PRO A 266 -19.45 9.58 -11.50
CA PRO A 266 -20.33 10.58 -10.91
C PRO A 266 -20.82 10.18 -9.50
N ASP A 267 -21.00 8.88 -9.26
CA ASP A 267 -21.47 8.26 -8.02
C ASP A 267 -20.34 7.87 -7.05
N ALA A 268 -19.08 8.12 -7.42
CA ALA A 268 -17.95 7.85 -6.53
C ALA A 268 -17.83 8.91 -5.43
N GLU A 269 -17.09 8.58 -4.37
CA GLU A 269 -16.75 9.51 -3.29
C GLU A 269 -15.32 10.03 -3.44
N GLY A 270 -15.07 11.22 -2.87
CA GLY A 270 -13.74 11.84 -2.82
C GLY A 270 -13.03 11.92 -4.18
N LEU A 271 -11.75 11.50 -4.17
CA LEU A 271 -10.86 11.61 -5.32
C LEU A 271 -11.36 10.86 -6.57
N GLY A 272 -12.15 9.79 -6.40
CA GLY A 272 -12.75 9.06 -7.51
C GLY A 272 -13.68 9.93 -8.35
N ARG A 273 -14.48 10.78 -7.69
CA ARG A 273 -15.38 11.73 -8.33
C ARG A 273 -14.63 12.92 -8.90
N ASP A 274 -13.67 13.44 -8.15
CA ASP A 274 -12.88 14.60 -8.58
C ASP A 274 -12.07 14.30 -9.84
N HIS A 275 -11.47 13.10 -9.93
CA HIS A 275 -10.78 12.63 -11.13
C HIS A 275 -11.72 12.52 -12.35
N TRP A 276 -12.96 12.06 -12.14
CA TRP A 276 -13.96 11.98 -13.22
C TRP A 276 -14.37 13.37 -13.70
N ASN A 277 -14.66 14.29 -12.77
CA ASN A 277 -15.03 15.66 -13.08
C ASN A 277 -13.90 16.41 -13.80
N GLU A 278 -12.65 16.22 -13.37
CA GLU A 278 -11.50 16.81 -14.02
C GLU A 278 -11.32 16.29 -15.46
N MET A 279 -11.50 14.97 -15.69
CA MET A 279 -11.48 14.39 -17.02
C MET A 279 -12.53 15.05 -17.95
N LEU A 280 -13.74 15.29 -17.44
CA LEU A 280 -14.80 15.93 -18.21
C LEU A 280 -14.54 17.43 -18.47
N ALA A 281 -13.94 18.13 -17.50
CA ALA A 281 -13.57 19.54 -17.62
C ALA A 281 -12.45 19.78 -18.66
N TYR A 282 -11.56 18.80 -18.85
CA TYR A 282 -10.43 18.87 -19.78
C TYR A 282 -10.49 17.76 -20.85
N PRO A 283 -11.46 17.80 -21.78
CA PRO A 283 -11.61 16.76 -22.79
C PRO A 283 -10.38 16.65 -23.68
N ARG A 284 -10.08 15.42 -24.14
CA ARG A 284 -8.87 15.04 -24.92
C ARG A 284 -7.55 15.14 -24.16
N LYS A 285 -7.52 15.62 -22.92
CA LYS A 285 -6.33 15.64 -22.07
C LYS A 285 -6.36 14.42 -21.14
N PRO A 286 -5.31 13.58 -21.14
CA PRO A 286 -5.17 12.55 -20.12
C PRO A 286 -4.96 13.19 -18.74
N ILE A 287 -5.88 12.94 -17.82
CA ILE A 287 -5.78 13.31 -16.40
C ILE A 287 -5.26 12.09 -15.64
N THR A 288 -4.27 12.24 -14.75
CA THR A 288 -3.61 11.11 -14.07
C THR A 288 -3.60 11.34 -12.57
N HIS A 289 -4.07 10.34 -11.82
CA HIS A 289 -4.07 10.38 -10.36
C HIS A 289 -3.68 9.04 -9.75
N TRP A 290 -3.16 9.08 -8.53
CA TRP A 290 -3.07 7.92 -7.65
C TRP A 290 -4.41 7.71 -6.93
N HIS A 291 -4.79 6.46 -6.73
CA HIS A 291 -5.98 6.07 -5.98
C HIS A 291 -5.59 5.00 -4.96
N ALA A 292 -5.94 5.22 -3.70
CA ALA A 292 -5.80 4.20 -2.66
C ALA A 292 -6.78 3.06 -2.92
N LEU A 293 -6.34 1.83 -2.64
CA LEU A 293 -7.18 0.65 -2.75
C LEU A 293 -7.93 0.42 -1.45
N GLY A 294 -9.26 0.35 -1.54
CA GLY A 294 -10.14 -0.03 -0.45
C GLY A 294 -10.47 -1.52 -0.48
N GLU A 295 -11.06 -1.99 0.61
CA GLU A 295 -11.52 -3.38 0.71
C GLU A 295 -12.63 -3.68 -0.29
N TRP A 296 -12.67 -4.93 -0.75
CA TRP A 296 -13.78 -5.42 -1.55
C TRP A 296 -14.92 -5.88 -0.62
N PRO A 297 -16.13 -5.29 -0.70
CA PRO A 297 -17.25 -5.62 0.18
C PRO A 297 -17.87 -7.02 -0.02
N GLY A 298 -17.18 -7.93 -0.71
CA GLY A 298 -17.64 -9.30 -0.95
C GLY A 298 -18.88 -9.40 -1.84
N ARG A 299 -19.37 -10.63 -2.06
CA ARG A 299 -20.65 -10.89 -2.75
C ARG A 299 -21.89 -10.54 -1.93
N ALA A 300 -21.75 -10.31 -0.62
CA ALA A 300 -22.87 -9.96 0.26
C ALA A 300 -23.41 -8.55 0.01
N ALA A 301 -22.62 -7.69 -0.66
CA ALA A 301 -23.08 -6.47 -1.29
C ALA A 301 -23.35 -6.68 -2.79
N SER A 302 -24.05 -7.76 -3.16
CA SER A 302 -24.84 -7.72 -4.37
C SER A 302 -25.86 -6.59 -4.22
N PHE A 303 -25.96 -5.79 -5.27
CA PHE A 303 -26.95 -4.73 -5.50
C PHE A 303 -28.40 -5.28 -5.46
N GLU A 304 -28.84 -5.78 -4.31
CA GLU A 304 -30.19 -6.26 -4.02
C GLU A 304 -30.66 -5.67 -2.68
N SER A 305 -30.71 -4.34 -2.59
CA SER A 305 -31.54 -3.65 -1.60
C SER A 305 -31.81 -2.20 -1.97
N GLN A 306 -32.15 -1.94 -3.24
CA GLN A 306 -33.04 -0.83 -3.56
C GLN A 306 -34.15 -1.35 -4.45
N GLY A 307 -35.38 -1.01 -4.07
CA GLY A 307 -36.59 -1.75 -4.38
C GLY A 307 -36.80 -2.06 -5.85
N SER A 308 -37.44 -3.21 -6.08
CA SER A 308 -38.10 -3.53 -7.35
C SER A 308 -39.04 -2.38 -7.75
N CYS A 309 -38.62 -1.55 -8.69
CA CYS A 309 -39.54 -0.69 -9.45
C CYS A 309 -40.10 -1.51 -10.63
N PRO A 310 -41.41 -1.40 -10.92
CA PRO A 310 -42.05 -2.19 -11.95
C PRO A 310 -41.59 -1.78 -13.36
N SER A 311 -41.51 -2.76 -14.25
CA SER A 311 -41.18 -2.60 -15.67
C SER A 311 -42.01 -1.50 -16.35
N PRO A 312 -41.45 -0.72 -17.29
CA PRO A 312 -42.22 0.24 -18.06
C PRO A 312 -43.29 -0.48 -18.88
N LYS A 313 -44.55 -0.03 -18.75
CA LYS A 313 -45.65 -0.49 -19.61
C LYS A 313 -45.35 -0.08 -21.07
N PRO A 314 -45.59 -0.95 -22.05
CA PRO A 314 -45.51 -0.55 -23.45
C PRO A 314 -46.56 0.54 -23.75
N PRO A 315 -46.28 1.43 -24.71
CA PRO A 315 -47.24 2.48 -25.09
C PRO A 315 -48.52 1.84 -25.62
N HIS A 316 -49.66 2.41 -25.22
CA HIS A 316 -50.93 2.12 -25.86
C HIS A 316 -50.86 2.63 -27.30
N THR A 317 -50.82 1.72 -28.26
CA THR A 317 -51.13 2.06 -29.66
C THR A 317 -52.61 2.43 -29.78
N PRO A 318 -52.94 3.44 -30.63
CA PRO A 318 -54.27 3.99 -30.77
C PRO A 318 -55.31 3.02 -31.36
#